data_AF-A0A4Y7SN31-F1
#
_entry.id   AF-A0A4Y7SN31-F1
#
_cell.length_a   1.000
_cell.length_b   1.000
_cell.length_c   1.000
_cell.angle_alpha   90.00
_cell.angle_beta   90.00
_cell.angle_gamma   90.00
#
_symmetry.space_group_name_H-M   'P 1'
#
loop_
_entity.id
_entity.type
_entity.pdbx_description
1 polymer ?
#
loop_
_entity_poly.entity_id
_entity_poly.type
_entity_poly.pdbx_seq_one_letter_code
_entity_poly.pdbx_strand_id
1 'polypeptide(L)'
;MAKRSKREKAAKARGDEETRRFFCRDWVQGWVKAITAPPNYLGRRRLRDLLSGPDPVDGAQARQPSMNEESLFYEFVTCLDLPFNAEVVCALDNIIAGIFGYAKEKIINADPYVAEWCSHHILGLPLDFQGYPGFMDKDYIVASLYVARMFALEWSYDWNAWDNLRTGVGLPNEDYTSDSTRIAACAQLLGGGQKIRRWCGGEGMDGQPEYFDNWRNRPAGKHEFAEILSALDTQIERTKSKWVKAVIAATQEHFYISQRDLTSEEVYEIIFEETMPVDEPDGLASGDEPGGVLEGDQVDSALDKVGDAAPQ
;
A
#
# COMPACT_ATOMS: atom_id res chain seq x y z
N MET A 1 -38.77 -7.56 -22.00
CA MET A 1 -37.34 -7.42 -21.64
C MET A 1 -37.16 -7.84 -20.20
N ALA A 2 -36.41 -8.91 -19.93
CA ALA A 2 -36.18 -9.38 -18.55
C ALA A 2 -35.24 -8.40 -17.82
N LYS A 3 -35.64 -7.92 -16.65
CA LYS A 3 -34.80 -7.08 -15.78
C LYS A 3 -33.68 -7.97 -15.21
N ARG A 4 -32.44 -7.75 -15.65
CA ARG A 4 -31.24 -8.38 -15.06
C ARG A 4 -31.24 -8.18 -13.54
N SER A 5 -30.93 -9.25 -12.81
CA SER A 5 -30.95 -9.23 -11.34
C SER A 5 -29.86 -8.29 -10.82
N LYS A 6 -30.02 -7.76 -9.60
CA LYS A 6 -28.97 -6.96 -8.95
C LYS A 6 -27.64 -7.70 -8.87
N ARG A 7 -27.67 -9.03 -8.72
CA ARG A 7 -26.49 -9.89 -8.63
C ARG A 7 -25.75 -10.00 -9.97
N GLU A 8 -26.49 -10.09 -11.08
CA GLU A 8 -25.89 -10.09 -12.44
C GLU A 8 -25.30 -8.72 -12.81
N LYS A 9 -25.92 -7.62 -12.36
CA LYS A 9 -25.35 -6.28 -12.56
C LYS A 9 -24.07 -6.09 -11.75
N ALA A 10 -24.03 -6.57 -10.52
CA ALA A 10 -22.83 -6.51 -9.67
C ALA A 10 -21.70 -7.40 -10.20
N ALA A 11 -22.00 -8.61 -10.68
CA ALA A 11 -21.01 -9.50 -11.28
C ALA A 11 -20.45 -8.94 -12.60
N LYS A 12 -21.30 -8.34 -13.44
CA LYS A 12 -20.85 -7.66 -14.66
C LYS A 12 -19.98 -6.44 -14.34
N ALA A 13 -20.36 -5.63 -13.35
CA ALA A 13 -19.56 -4.47 -12.93
C ALA A 13 -18.16 -4.89 -12.46
N ARG A 14 -18.05 -5.96 -11.66
CA ARG A 14 -16.75 -6.52 -11.26
C ARG A 14 -15.92 -7.03 -12.43
N GLY A 15 -16.54 -7.77 -13.36
CA GLY A 15 -15.84 -8.25 -14.56
C GLY A 15 -15.37 -7.12 -15.49
N ASP A 16 -16.17 -6.05 -15.62
CA ASP A 16 -15.81 -4.85 -16.39
C ASP A 16 -14.67 -4.07 -15.69
N GLU A 17 -14.60 -4.11 -14.36
CA GLU A 17 -13.56 -3.47 -13.53
C GLU A 17 -12.23 -4.24 -13.57
N GLU A 18 -12.24 -5.56 -13.43
CA GLU A 18 -11.05 -6.43 -13.59
C GLU A 18 -10.47 -6.32 -15.01
N THR A 19 -11.34 -6.28 -16.02
CA THR A 19 -10.92 -6.12 -17.42
C THR A 19 -10.29 -4.73 -17.65
N ARG A 20 -10.85 -3.66 -17.09
CA ARG A 20 -10.24 -2.31 -17.16
C ARG A 20 -8.86 -2.28 -16.52
N ARG A 21 -8.70 -2.88 -15.33
CA ARG A 21 -7.39 -2.96 -14.67
C ARG A 21 -6.36 -3.70 -15.49
N PHE A 22 -6.75 -4.80 -16.13
CA PHE A 22 -5.86 -5.55 -17.02
C PHE A 22 -5.36 -4.71 -18.21
N PHE A 23 -6.23 -3.90 -18.82
CA PHE A 23 -5.87 -3.05 -19.96
C PHE A 23 -5.15 -1.74 -19.58
N CYS A 24 -5.32 -1.23 -18.36
CA CYS A 24 -4.68 0.01 -17.94
C CYS A 24 -3.20 -0.14 -17.56
N ARG A 25 -2.71 -1.35 -17.30
CA ARG A 25 -1.37 -1.59 -16.74
C ARG A 25 -0.23 -1.04 -17.60
N ASP A 26 -0.25 -1.24 -18.91
CA ASP A 26 0.93 -0.92 -19.76
C ASP A 26 1.21 0.58 -19.85
N TRP A 27 0.19 1.40 -20.08
CA TRP A 27 0.38 2.85 -20.21
C TRP A 27 0.62 3.51 -18.85
N VAL A 28 -0.04 3.01 -17.79
CA VAL A 28 0.20 3.48 -16.41
C VAL A 28 1.64 3.17 -15.99
N GLN A 29 2.16 1.97 -16.26
CA GLN A 29 3.56 1.65 -15.99
C GLN A 29 4.53 2.54 -16.79
N GLY A 30 4.21 2.84 -18.04
CA GLY A 30 4.98 3.82 -18.83
C GLY A 30 5.01 5.20 -18.17
N TRP A 31 3.88 5.65 -17.65
CA TRP A 31 3.78 6.93 -16.94
C TRP A 31 4.50 6.92 -15.60
N VAL A 32 4.40 5.83 -14.82
CA VAL A 32 5.15 5.66 -13.57
C VAL A 32 6.65 5.79 -13.86
N LYS A 33 7.18 5.03 -14.84
CA LYS A 33 8.59 5.12 -15.24
C LYS A 33 9.01 6.53 -15.63
N ALA A 34 8.20 7.24 -16.41
CA ALA A 34 8.50 8.62 -16.79
C ALA A 34 8.54 9.54 -15.56
N ILE A 35 7.53 9.44 -14.67
CA ILE A 35 7.45 10.24 -13.44
C ILE A 35 8.66 10.00 -12.54
N THR A 36 9.06 8.73 -12.37
CA THR A 36 10.14 8.30 -11.47
C THR A 36 11.54 8.40 -12.08
N ALA A 37 11.67 8.67 -13.38
CA ALA A 37 12.97 8.76 -14.04
C ALA A 37 13.90 9.78 -13.36
N PRO A 38 15.22 9.61 -13.37
CA PRO A 38 16.11 10.65 -12.88
C PRO A 38 15.97 11.95 -13.70
N PRO A 39 16.07 13.14 -13.08
CA PRO A 39 16.14 13.36 -11.63
C PRO A 39 14.75 13.33 -10.96
N ASN A 40 14.67 12.66 -9.81
CA ASN A 40 13.41 12.25 -9.19
C ASN A 40 12.52 13.43 -8.74
N TYR A 41 13.11 14.60 -8.45
CA TYR A 41 12.38 15.81 -8.03
C TYR A 41 11.45 16.42 -9.10
N LEU A 42 11.47 15.91 -10.33
CA LEU A 42 10.61 16.38 -11.43
C LEU A 42 9.23 15.71 -11.49
N GLY A 43 8.94 14.72 -10.63
CA GLY A 43 7.73 13.89 -10.72
C GLY A 43 6.42 14.68 -10.87
N ARG A 44 6.22 15.74 -10.07
CA ARG A 44 5.04 16.61 -10.18
C ARG A 44 4.94 17.32 -11.53
N ARG A 45 6.06 17.82 -12.04
CA ARG A 45 6.08 18.48 -13.36
C ARG A 45 5.75 17.46 -14.45
N ARG A 46 6.35 16.27 -14.39
CA ARG A 46 6.14 15.22 -15.38
C ARG A 46 4.71 14.71 -15.43
N LEU A 47 4.08 14.47 -14.28
CA LEU A 47 2.66 14.10 -14.26
C LEU A 47 1.79 15.18 -14.92
N ARG A 48 2.08 16.45 -14.65
CA ARG A 48 1.37 17.57 -15.29
C ARG A 48 1.60 17.60 -16.81
N ASP A 49 2.83 17.42 -17.27
CA ASP A 49 3.18 17.44 -18.69
C ASP A 49 2.52 16.23 -19.40
N LEU A 50 2.53 15.05 -18.77
CA LEU A 50 1.81 13.85 -19.23
C LEU A 50 0.30 14.09 -19.33
N LEU A 51 -0.32 14.75 -18.35
CA LEU A 51 -1.75 15.06 -18.37
C LEU A 51 -2.11 16.20 -19.32
N SER A 52 -1.21 17.16 -19.54
CA SER A 52 -1.47 18.30 -20.42
C SER A 52 -1.37 17.89 -21.90
N GLY A 53 -0.38 17.06 -22.23
CA GLY A 53 -0.10 16.57 -23.58
C GLY A 53 0.27 17.68 -24.58
N PRO A 54 0.47 17.34 -25.87
CA PRO A 54 0.56 15.98 -26.41
C PRO A 54 2.00 15.43 -26.43
N ASP A 55 2.98 16.26 -26.07
CA ASP A 55 4.39 15.93 -26.22
C ASP A 55 4.81 14.80 -25.27
N PRO A 56 5.59 13.81 -25.73
CA PRO A 56 6.08 12.75 -24.87
C PRO A 56 6.92 13.28 -23.69
N VAL A 57 6.82 12.61 -22.54
CA VAL A 57 7.60 12.92 -21.34
C VAL A 57 8.43 11.69 -21.00
N ASP A 58 9.76 11.81 -21.06
CA ASP A 58 10.72 10.73 -20.79
C ASP A 58 10.37 9.40 -21.47
N GLY A 59 10.01 9.49 -22.75
CA GLY A 59 9.67 8.33 -23.59
C GLY A 59 8.25 7.79 -23.40
N ALA A 60 7.50 8.26 -22.41
CA ALA A 60 6.08 7.93 -22.24
C ALA A 60 5.20 8.85 -23.07
N GLN A 61 4.19 8.28 -23.71
CA GLN A 61 3.20 9.03 -24.48
C GLN A 61 2.29 9.81 -23.52
N ALA A 62 2.28 11.14 -23.64
CA ALA A 62 1.37 12.01 -22.91
C ALA A 62 -0.07 11.93 -23.46
N ARG A 63 -1.02 12.50 -22.72
CA ARG A 63 -2.44 12.58 -23.05
C ARG A 63 -2.67 13.05 -24.48
N GLN A 64 -3.46 12.30 -25.23
CA GLN A 64 -3.95 12.74 -26.53
C GLN A 64 -4.99 13.87 -26.36
N PRO A 65 -4.99 14.92 -27.20
CA PRO A 65 -5.92 16.04 -27.05
C PRO A 65 -7.41 15.65 -27.00
N SER A 66 -7.76 14.51 -27.61
CA SER A 66 -9.12 13.94 -27.62
C SER A 66 -9.55 13.28 -26.30
N MET A 67 -8.63 13.00 -25.39
CA MET A 67 -8.91 12.36 -24.09
C MET A 67 -9.25 13.40 -23.04
N ASN A 68 -10.20 13.10 -22.15
CA ASN A 68 -10.50 13.98 -21.02
C ASN A 68 -9.40 13.89 -19.96
N GLU A 69 -8.82 15.04 -19.59
CA GLU A 69 -7.71 15.14 -18.64
C GLU A 69 -8.05 14.62 -17.23
N GLU A 70 -9.22 14.97 -16.71
CA GLU A 70 -9.68 14.53 -15.38
C GLU A 70 -10.00 13.03 -15.34
N SER A 71 -10.63 12.51 -16.40
CA SER A 71 -10.92 11.07 -16.54
C SER A 71 -9.62 10.26 -16.66
N LEU A 72 -8.62 10.78 -17.39
CA LEU A 72 -7.34 10.10 -17.51
C LEU A 72 -6.53 10.15 -16.21
N PHE A 73 -6.59 11.27 -15.47
CA PHE A 73 -6.03 11.35 -14.13
C PHE A 73 -6.68 10.34 -13.18
N TYR A 74 -8.01 10.22 -13.22
CA TYR A 74 -8.75 9.21 -12.47
C TYR A 74 -8.31 7.79 -12.82
N GLU A 75 -8.25 7.44 -14.10
CA GLU A 75 -7.80 6.13 -14.57
C GLU A 75 -6.35 5.86 -14.17
N PHE A 76 -5.47 6.87 -14.21
CA PHE A 76 -4.08 6.74 -13.77
C PHE A 76 -4.00 6.40 -12.27
N VAL A 77 -4.69 7.15 -11.41
CA VAL A 77 -4.63 6.93 -9.94
C VAL A 77 -5.27 5.59 -9.55
N THR A 78 -6.40 5.22 -10.16
CA THR A 78 -7.11 3.96 -9.83
C THR A 78 -6.42 2.71 -10.36
N CYS A 79 -5.65 2.83 -11.45
CA CYS A 79 -4.89 1.72 -12.03
C CYS A 79 -3.40 1.79 -11.66
N LEU A 80 -3.01 2.68 -10.73
CA LEU A 80 -1.64 2.84 -10.28
C LEU A 80 -1.17 1.53 -9.64
N ASP A 81 -0.31 0.82 -10.36
CA ASP A 81 0.32 -0.42 -9.90
C ASP A 81 1.82 -0.12 -9.76
N LEU A 82 2.32 -0.07 -8.53
CA LEU A 82 3.70 0.29 -8.22
C LEU A 82 4.51 -1.00 -8.07
N PRO A 83 5.31 -1.39 -9.09
CA PRO A 83 6.09 -2.62 -8.98
C PRO A 83 7.14 -2.48 -7.89
N PHE A 84 7.35 -3.55 -7.13
CA PHE A 84 8.45 -3.61 -6.17
C PHE A 84 9.80 -3.62 -6.88
N ASN A 85 10.45 -2.46 -6.92
CA ASN A 85 11.87 -2.30 -7.25
C ASN A 85 12.41 -1.01 -6.60
N ALA A 86 13.73 -0.94 -6.44
CA ALA A 86 14.41 0.20 -5.80
C ALA A 86 14.02 1.55 -6.43
N GLU A 87 14.01 1.64 -7.76
CA GLU A 87 13.73 2.89 -8.48
C GLU A 87 12.35 3.45 -8.14
N VAL A 88 11.31 2.59 -8.11
CA VAL A 88 9.94 2.99 -7.79
C VAL A 88 9.78 3.33 -6.32
N VAL A 89 10.36 2.52 -5.41
CA VAL A 89 10.25 2.77 -3.97
C VAL A 89 10.95 4.07 -3.57
N CYS A 90 12.15 4.32 -4.08
CA CYS A 90 12.87 5.58 -3.82
C CYS A 90 12.16 6.80 -4.41
N ALA A 91 11.32 6.62 -5.44
CA ALA A 91 10.59 7.70 -6.08
C ALA A 91 9.15 7.92 -5.53
N LEU A 92 8.69 7.14 -4.54
CA LEU A 92 7.31 7.22 -4.02
C LEU A 92 6.92 8.63 -3.57
N ASP A 93 7.78 9.32 -2.82
CA ASP A 93 7.52 10.70 -2.37
C ASP A 93 7.21 11.64 -3.55
N ASN A 94 7.85 11.43 -4.72
CA ASN A 94 7.62 12.24 -5.91
C ASN A 94 6.33 11.86 -6.65
N ILE A 95 5.96 10.58 -6.63
CA ILE A 95 4.67 10.11 -7.16
C ILE A 95 3.53 10.72 -6.34
N ILE A 96 3.63 10.63 -5.00
CA ILE A 96 2.65 11.20 -4.07
C ILE A 96 2.55 12.72 -4.29
N ALA A 97 3.68 13.44 -4.26
CA ALA A 97 3.70 14.88 -4.48
C ALA A 97 3.15 15.28 -5.87
N GLY A 98 3.34 14.43 -6.88
CA GLY A 98 2.78 14.63 -8.21
C GLY A 98 1.27 14.55 -8.22
N ILE A 99 0.71 13.42 -7.76
CA ILE A 99 -0.73 13.14 -7.75
C ILE A 99 -1.47 14.22 -6.96
N PHE A 100 -1.05 14.47 -5.72
CA PHE A 100 -1.73 15.41 -4.84
C PHE A 100 -1.46 16.87 -5.20
N GLY A 101 -0.24 17.19 -5.66
CA GLY A 101 0.09 18.52 -6.15
C GLY A 101 -0.75 18.90 -7.37
N TYR A 102 -1.01 17.93 -8.26
CA TYR A 102 -1.88 18.12 -9.41
C TYR A 102 -3.37 18.24 -9.01
N ALA A 103 -3.87 17.33 -8.16
CA ALA A 103 -5.27 17.37 -7.71
C ALA A 103 -5.61 18.71 -7.04
N LYS A 104 -4.71 19.23 -6.19
CA LYS A 104 -4.85 20.53 -5.55
C LYS A 104 -4.85 21.69 -6.55
N GLU A 105 -3.97 21.66 -7.55
CA GLU A 105 -3.90 22.69 -8.60
C GLU A 105 -5.16 22.74 -9.47
N LYS A 106 -5.81 21.58 -9.68
CA LYS A 106 -7.00 21.44 -10.51
C LYS A 106 -8.32 21.46 -9.75
N ILE A 107 -8.27 21.54 -8.41
CA ILE A 107 -9.45 21.50 -7.54
C ILE A 107 -10.26 20.20 -7.79
N ILE A 108 -9.56 19.09 -7.97
CA ILE A 108 -10.15 17.76 -8.12
C ILE A 108 -10.25 17.13 -6.73
N ASN A 109 -11.41 16.55 -6.39
CA ASN A 109 -11.53 15.72 -5.22
C ASN A 109 -10.85 14.36 -5.49
N ALA A 110 -9.66 14.15 -4.92
CA ALA A 110 -8.90 12.91 -5.06
C ALA A 110 -9.29 11.83 -4.04
N ASP A 111 -10.14 12.13 -3.05
CA ASP A 111 -10.48 11.24 -1.94
C ASP A 111 -11.00 9.87 -2.42
N PRO A 112 -11.96 9.78 -3.37
CA PRO A 112 -12.46 8.49 -3.83
C PRO A 112 -11.36 7.64 -4.47
N TYR A 113 -10.40 8.29 -5.13
CA TYR A 113 -9.39 7.65 -5.95
C TYR A 113 -8.26 7.10 -5.10
N VAL A 114 -7.84 7.91 -4.12
CA VAL A 114 -6.81 7.52 -3.15
C VAL A 114 -7.36 6.51 -2.16
N ALA A 115 -8.59 6.70 -1.66
CA ALA A 115 -9.22 5.72 -0.78
C ALA A 115 -9.37 4.37 -1.50
N GLU A 116 -9.75 4.37 -2.78
CA GLU A 116 -9.81 3.16 -3.60
C GLU A 116 -8.41 2.52 -3.75
N TRP A 117 -7.37 3.29 -4.05
CA TRP A 117 -6.00 2.78 -4.16
C TRP A 117 -5.49 2.20 -2.82
N CYS A 118 -5.59 2.97 -1.73
CA CYS A 118 -5.20 2.53 -0.39
C CYS A 118 -5.99 1.28 0.02
N SER A 119 -7.30 1.25 -0.29
CA SER A 119 -8.14 0.09 -0.02
C SER A 119 -7.64 -1.17 -0.73
N HIS A 120 -7.18 -1.07 -1.97
CA HIS A 120 -6.67 -2.22 -2.72
C HIS A 120 -5.38 -2.80 -2.14
N HIS A 121 -4.49 -1.94 -1.63
CA HIS A 121 -3.15 -2.37 -1.20
C HIS A 121 -3.01 -2.57 0.32
N ILE A 122 -3.92 -2.01 1.13
CA ILE A 122 -3.80 -2.00 2.61
C ILE A 122 -4.96 -2.77 3.29
N LEU A 123 -6.08 -3.03 2.61
CA LEU A 123 -7.15 -3.88 3.17
C LEU A 123 -6.84 -5.39 3.08
N GLY A 124 -5.83 -5.78 2.30
CA GLY A 124 -5.39 -7.17 2.26
C GLY A 124 -4.59 -7.53 3.52
N LEU A 125 -4.84 -8.71 4.09
CA LEU A 125 -3.88 -9.33 5.02
C LEU A 125 -2.66 -9.78 4.21
N PRO A 126 -1.41 -9.60 4.68
CA PRO A 126 -0.25 -10.02 3.92
C PRO A 126 -0.27 -11.53 3.67
N LEU A 127 0.39 -11.97 2.60
CA LEU A 127 0.35 -13.37 2.15
C LEU A 127 0.84 -14.36 3.22
N ASP A 128 1.78 -13.97 4.09
CA ASP A 128 2.21 -14.80 5.23
C ASP A 128 1.14 -14.99 6.31
N PHE A 129 0.13 -14.12 6.34
CA PHE A 129 -1.06 -14.26 7.17
C PHE A 129 -2.12 -15.17 6.53
N GLN A 130 -2.12 -15.29 5.20
CA GLN A 130 -3.09 -16.08 4.43
C GLN A 130 -2.69 -17.56 4.25
N GLY A 131 -1.75 -18.05 5.05
CA GLY A 131 -1.35 -19.46 5.04
C GLY A 131 -0.02 -19.76 4.34
N TYR A 132 0.83 -18.75 4.10
CA TYR A 132 2.21 -18.92 3.65
C TYR A 132 3.26 -18.47 4.69
N PRO A 133 3.35 -19.13 5.88
CA PRO A 133 4.33 -18.76 6.89
C PRO A 133 5.75 -18.75 6.33
N GLY A 134 6.46 -17.64 6.52
CA GLY A 134 7.84 -17.45 6.04
C GLY A 134 7.95 -16.78 4.67
N PHE A 135 6.85 -16.46 3.99
CA PHE A 135 6.87 -15.62 2.79
C PHE A 135 6.81 -14.14 3.17
N MET A 136 7.89 -13.39 2.94
CA MET A 136 7.85 -11.94 3.18
C MET A 136 7.08 -11.23 2.07
N ASP A 137 5.97 -10.60 2.44
CA ASP A 137 5.14 -9.79 1.54
C ASP A 137 5.72 -8.37 1.41
N LYS A 138 6.67 -8.22 0.47
CA LYS A 138 7.36 -6.95 0.21
C LYS A 138 6.40 -5.87 -0.32
N ASP A 139 5.36 -6.25 -1.05
CA ASP A 139 4.35 -5.32 -1.56
C ASP A 139 3.54 -4.71 -0.41
N TYR A 140 3.18 -5.51 0.59
CA TYR A 140 2.52 -5.03 1.80
C TYR A 140 3.39 -4.04 2.60
N ILE A 141 4.70 -4.28 2.68
CA ILE A 141 5.66 -3.36 3.32
C ILE A 141 5.71 -2.01 2.57
N VAL A 142 5.77 -2.04 1.24
CA VAL A 142 5.82 -0.83 0.41
C VAL A 142 4.50 -0.06 0.44
N ALA A 143 3.36 -0.75 0.41
CA ALA A 143 2.05 -0.12 0.57
C ALA A 143 1.94 0.62 1.91
N SER A 144 2.47 0.01 2.96
CA SER A 144 2.53 0.62 4.30
C SER A 144 3.43 1.86 4.32
N LEU A 145 4.61 1.80 3.68
CA LEU A 145 5.48 2.97 3.50
C LEU A 145 4.74 4.10 2.75
N TYR A 146 4.06 3.79 1.64
CA TYR A 146 3.34 4.76 0.84
C TYR A 146 2.34 5.58 1.66
N VAL A 147 1.52 4.93 2.50
CA VAL A 147 0.55 5.67 3.32
C VAL A 147 1.20 6.47 4.45
N ALA A 148 2.27 5.96 5.05
CA ALA A 148 3.02 6.75 6.03
C ALA A 148 3.64 8.01 5.40
N ARG A 149 4.15 7.91 4.16
CA ARG A 149 4.67 9.05 3.41
C ARG A 149 3.58 10.03 3.02
N MET A 150 2.41 9.56 2.59
CA MET A 150 1.26 10.44 2.38
C MET A 150 0.91 11.23 3.63
N PHE A 151 1.00 10.61 4.81
CA PHE A 151 0.69 11.28 6.07
C PHE A 151 1.78 12.28 6.47
N ALA A 152 3.04 11.88 6.38
CA ALA A 152 4.18 12.74 6.70
C ALA A 152 4.24 13.98 5.79
N LEU A 153 3.83 13.83 4.53
CA LEU A 153 3.70 14.92 3.55
C LEU A 153 2.39 15.72 3.70
N GLU A 154 1.61 15.46 4.76
CA GLU A 154 0.37 16.15 5.12
C GLU A 154 -0.76 16.02 4.10
N TRP A 155 -0.78 14.94 3.31
CA TRP A 155 -1.84 14.69 2.35
C TRP A 155 -2.99 13.89 2.95
N SER A 156 -2.72 12.68 3.45
CA SER A 156 -3.74 11.81 4.05
C SER A 156 -3.15 10.66 4.85
N TYR A 157 -3.97 10.13 5.76
CA TYR A 157 -3.74 8.87 6.45
C TYR A 157 -5.04 8.08 6.53
N ASP A 158 -4.98 6.82 6.10
CA ASP A 158 -6.11 5.91 6.11
C ASP A 158 -6.25 5.25 7.50
N TRP A 159 -7.49 5.06 7.96
CA TRP A 159 -7.74 4.45 9.27
C TRP A 159 -7.32 2.97 9.32
N ASN A 160 -7.36 2.25 8.19
CA ASN A 160 -6.83 0.88 8.13
C ASN A 160 -5.31 0.88 8.26
N ALA A 161 -4.60 1.91 7.78
CA ALA A 161 -3.16 2.01 7.97
C ALA A 161 -2.80 2.15 9.46
N TRP A 162 -3.62 2.89 10.22
CA TRP A 162 -3.52 2.95 11.67
C TRP A 162 -3.72 1.59 12.34
N ASP A 163 -4.77 0.87 11.97
CA ASP A 163 -5.03 -0.47 12.52
C ASP A 163 -3.95 -1.48 12.11
N ASN A 164 -3.39 -1.37 10.90
CA ASN A 164 -2.29 -2.20 10.43
C ASN A 164 -0.98 -1.89 11.15
N LEU A 165 -0.71 -0.62 11.46
CA LEU A 165 0.42 -0.23 12.31
C LEU A 165 0.29 -0.87 13.69
N ARG A 166 -0.89 -0.73 14.33
CA ARG A 166 -1.15 -1.32 15.64
C ARG A 166 -1.03 -2.84 15.61
N THR A 167 -1.64 -3.47 14.61
CA THR A 167 -1.57 -4.92 14.40
C THR A 167 -0.13 -5.37 14.24
N GLY A 168 0.68 -4.70 13.42
CA GLY A 168 2.07 -5.06 13.18
C GLY A 168 2.99 -4.93 14.40
N VAL A 169 2.67 -4.06 15.35
CA VAL A 169 3.34 -4.01 16.66
C VAL A 169 2.74 -4.96 17.71
N GLY A 170 1.65 -5.65 17.38
CA GLY A 170 0.97 -6.63 18.26
C GLY A 170 -0.15 -6.07 19.12
N LEU A 171 -0.75 -4.94 18.74
CA LEU A 171 -1.87 -4.30 19.44
C LEU A 171 -3.18 -4.40 18.64
N PRO A 172 -4.33 -4.66 19.28
CA PRO A 172 -4.50 -5.02 20.70
C PRO A 172 -4.23 -6.51 20.98
N ASN A 173 -4.11 -7.34 19.93
CA ASN A 173 -3.88 -8.78 20.04
C ASN A 173 -2.74 -9.21 19.11
N GLU A 174 -1.86 -10.05 19.64
CA GLU A 174 -0.65 -10.56 19.00
C GLU A 174 -0.94 -11.65 17.97
N ASP A 175 -2.10 -12.30 18.06
CA ASP A 175 -2.53 -13.39 17.17
C ASP A 175 -2.57 -12.99 15.69
N TYR A 176 -2.57 -11.68 15.41
CA TYR A 176 -2.63 -11.12 14.07
C TYR A 176 -1.27 -10.60 13.54
N THR A 177 -0.14 -11.03 14.13
CA THR A 177 1.22 -10.57 13.74
C THR A 177 2.00 -11.58 12.90
N SER A 178 2.44 -11.17 11.71
CA SER A 178 3.44 -11.84 10.87
C SER A 178 4.72 -11.02 10.72
N ASP A 179 5.78 -11.61 10.17
CA ASP A 179 7.03 -10.87 9.93
C ASP A 179 6.82 -9.72 8.91
N SER A 180 5.96 -9.92 7.90
CA SER A 180 5.55 -8.85 6.99
C SER A 180 4.84 -7.71 7.71
N THR A 181 3.89 -8.02 8.61
CA THR A 181 3.22 -6.96 9.39
C THR A 181 4.17 -6.20 10.30
N ARG A 182 5.20 -6.87 10.86
CA ARG A 182 6.19 -6.23 11.74
C ARG A 182 7.05 -5.24 10.95
N ILE A 183 7.59 -5.66 9.80
CA ILE A 183 8.39 -4.77 8.94
C ILE A 183 7.53 -3.65 8.36
N ALA A 184 6.29 -3.95 7.97
CA ALA A 184 5.35 -2.94 7.48
C ALA A 184 5.05 -1.86 8.55
N ALA A 185 4.81 -2.25 9.80
CA ALA A 185 4.67 -1.31 10.91
C ALA A 185 5.95 -0.46 11.10
N CYS A 186 7.13 -1.07 10.99
CA CYS A 186 8.40 -0.34 11.03
C CYS A 186 8.54 0.65 9.85
N ALA A 187 8.15 0.26 8.64
CA ALA A 187 8.14 1.14 7.47
C ALA A 187 7.24 2.36 7.70
N GLN A 188 6.08 2.16 8.32
CA GLN A 188 5.20 3.28 8.69
C GLN A 188 5.84 4.20 9.74
N LEU A 189 6.47 3.61 10.76
CA LEU A 189 7.11 4.35 11.83
C LEU A 189 8.34 5.13 11.35
N LEU A 190 9.15 4.56 10.46
CA LEU A 190 10.30 5.24 9.85
C LEU A 190 9.84 6.37 8.90
N GLY A 191 8.84 6.10 8.07
CA GLY A 191 8.35 7.02 7.05
C GLY A 191 7.39 8.11 7.53
N GLY A 192 6.74 7.93 8.69
CA GLY A 192 5.74 8.89 9.20
C GLY A 192 5.55 8.88 10.72
N GLY A 193 6.39 8.17 11.47
CA GLY A 193 6.20 7.97 12.90
C GLY A 193 6.40 9.21 13.77
N GLN A 194 7.23 10.18 13.37
CA GLN A 194 7.34 11.47 14.09
C GLN A 194 6.08 12.31 13.86
N LYS A 195 5.50 12.27 12.65
CA LYS A 195 4.19 12.89 12.39
C LYS A 195 3.10 12.22 13.22
N ILE A 196 3.08 10.89 13.29
CA ILE A 196 2.16 10.11 14.12
C ILE A 196 2.32 10.47 15.59
N ARG A 197 3.56 10.59 16.08
CA ARG A 197 3.85 11.01 17.46
C ARG A 197 3.23 12.35 17.80
N ARG A 198 3.39 13.34 16.92
CA ARG A 198 2.78 14.69 17.07
C ARG A 198 1.26 14.61 17.04
N TRP A 199 0.71 13.81 16.12
CA TRP A 199 -0.73 13.57 16.02
C TRP A 199 -1.32 12.95 17.28
N CYS A 200 -0.72 11.90 17.83
CA CYS A 200 -1.07 11.34 19.16
C CYS A 200 -0.87 12.37 20.28
N GLY A 201 0.07 13.29 20.11
CA GLY A 201 0.34 14.43 21.00
C GLY A 201 -0.77 15.48 21.04
N GLY A 202 -1.71 15.43 20.09
CA GLY A 202 -2.76 16.44 19.89
C GLY A 202 -2.32 17.61 19.00
N GLU A 203 -1.09 17.58 18.49
CA GLU A 203 -0.65 18.48 17.44
C GLU A 203 -1.34 18.02 16.15
N GLY A 204 -2.24 18.84 15.62
CA GLY A 204 -2.86 18.58 14.33
C GLY A 204 -1.83 18.56 13.20
N MET A 205 -2.30 18.34 11.97
CA MET A 205 -1.45 18.58 10.80
C MET A 205 -1.49 20.08 10.47
N ASP A 206 -0.33 20.67 10.21
CA ASP A 206 -0.20 22.10 9.88
C ASP A 206 -0.84 22.38 8.51
N GLY A 207 -0.79 21.38 7.63
CA GLY A 207 -1.24 21.44 6.25
C GLY A 207 -2.75 21.42 5.99
N GLN A 208 -3.63 21.96 6.86
CA GLN A 208 -5.10 22.08 6.63
C GLN A 208 -5.68 21.03 5.64
N PRO A 209 -5.54 19.73 5.90
CA PRO A 209 -5.82 18.77 4.85
C PRO A 209 -7.29 18.40 5.02
N GLU A 210 -8.12 19.18 4.35
CA GLU A 210 -9.57 19.07 4.30
C GLU A 210 -10.05 17.73 3.69
N TYR A 211 -9.12 16.88 3.24
CA TYR A 211 -9.33 15.76 2.33
C TYR A 211 -9.90 14.48 2.97
N PHE A 212 -10.00 14.40 4.30
CA PHE A 212 -10.66 13.26 4.95
C PHE A 212 -11.39 13.72 6.21
N ASP A 213 -12.71 13.90 6.06
CA ASP A 213 -13.66 14.27 7.12
C ASP A 213 -13.66 13.30 8.34
N ASN A 214 -12.98 12.14 8.22
CA ASN A 214 -12.87 11.08 9.23
C ASN A 214 -11.57 11.07 10.05
N TRP A 215 -10.67 12.05 9.87
CA TRP A 215 -9.50 12.24 10.78
C TRP A 215 -9.86 12.49 12.23
N ARG A 216 -11.15 12.75 12.48
CA ARG A 216 -11.70 12.99 13.81
C ARG A 216 -11.77 11.72 14.66
N ASN A 217 -11.48 10.54 14.12
CA ASN A 217 -11.11 9.38 14.93
C ASN A 217 -9.65 9.53 15.37
N ARG A 218 -9.42 10.55 16.20
CA ARG A 218 -8.12 10.84 16.81
C ARG A 218 -7.63 9.60 17.56
N PRO A 219 -6.35 9.22 17.46
CA PRO A 219 -5.70 8.43 18.48
C PRO A 219 -5.98 9.08 19.84
N ALA A 220 -6.40 8.29 20.82
CA ALA A 220 -6.82 8.74 22.13
C ALA A 220 -5.60 9.08 23.01
N GLY A 221 -4.94 10.19 22.69
CA GLY A 221 -4.02 10.87 23.60
C GLY A 221 -2.56 10.39 23.60
N LYS A 222 -1.72 11.17 24.29
CA LYS A 222 -0.25 11.05 24.33
C LYS A 222 0.28 9.66 24.73
N HIS A 223 -0.53 8.85 25.41
CA HIS A 223 -0.15 7.53 25.87
C HIS A 223 -0.07 6.50 24.73
N GLU A 224 -0.83 6.69 23.65
CA GLU A 224 -0.96 5.69 22.59
C GLU A 224 0.34 5.52 21.78
N PHE A 225 1.07 6.61 21.53
CA PHE A 225 2.36 6.49 20.85
C PHE A 225 3.42 5.79 21.72
N ALA A 226 3.40 6.04 23.02
CA ALA A 226 4.29 5.34 23.95
C ALA A 226 3.96 3.83 24.03
N GLU A 227 2.68 3.48 23.94
CA GLU A 227 2.22 2.09 23.86
C GLU A 227 2.74 1.41 22.58
N ILE A 228 2.69 2.09 21.43
CA ILE A 228 3.24 1.58 20.16
C ILE A 228 4.74 1.29 20.27
N LEU A 229 5.53 2.23 20.80
CA LEU A 229 6.97 2.04 20.98
C LEU A 229 7.27 0.90 21.96
N SER A 230 6.54 0.83 23.08
CA SER A 230 6.69 -0.27 24.05
C SER A 230 6.29 -1.63 23.47
N ALA A 231 5.28 -1.68 22.60
CA ALA A 231 4.86 -2.90 21.93
C ALA A 231 5.93 -3.36 20.92
N LEU A 232 6.56 -2.41 20.21
CA LEU A 232 7.67 -2.68 19.31
C LEU A 232 8.87 -3.31 20.04
N ASP A 233 9.20 -2.83 21.24
CA ASP A 233 10.24 -3.42 22.10
C ASP A 233 9.91 -4.89 22.43
N THR A 234 8.63 -5.21 22.63
CA THR A 234 8.22 -6.58 22.92
C THR A 234 8.31 -7.48 21.68
N GLN A 235 8.13 -6.93 20.47
CA GLN A 235 8.23 -7.69 19.22
C GLN A 235 9.65 -8.18 18.91
N ILE A 236 10.70 -7.44 19.32
CA ILE A 236 12.09 -7.83 19.04
C ILE A 236 12.47 -9.16 19.69
N GLU A 237 11.95 -9.42 20.89
CA GLU A 237 12.21 -10.65 21.65
C GLU A 237 11.42 -11.84 21.09
N ARG A 238 10.29 -11.57 20.42
CA ARG A 238 9.31 -12.55 19.99
C ARG A 238 9.53 -13.10 18.60
N THR A 239 10.05 -12.28 17.68
CA THR A 239 10.38 -12.78 16.34
C THR A 239 11.63 -13.66 16.36
N LYS A 240 11.68 -14.66 15.47
CA LYS A 240 12.89 -15.43 15.18
C LYS A 240 13.65 -14.91 13.96
N SER A 241 13.01 -14.06 13.14
CA SER A 241 13.60 -13.50 11.93
C SER A 241 14.72 -12.52 12.29
N LYS A 242 15.90 -12.73 11.69
CA LYS A 242 17.03 -11.81 11.85
C LYS A 242 16.75 -10.47 11.18
N TRP A 243 16.07 -10.50 10.03
CA TRP A 243 15.67 -9.31 9.30
C TRP A 243 14.75 -8.42 10.14
N VAL A 244 13.68 -9.00 10.69
CA VAL A 244 12.72 -8.27 11.52
C VAL A 244 13.40 -7.66 12.74
N LYS A 245 14.30 -8.39 13.41
CA LYS A 245 15.06 -7.84 14.55
C LYS A 245 15.93 -6.65 14.15
N ALA A 246 16.61 -6.73 13.01
CA ALA A 246 17.46 -5.65 12.51
C ALA A 246 16.63 -4.41 12.14
N VAL A 247 15.48 -4.59 11.47
CA VAL A 247 14.56 -3.49 11.13
C VAL A 247 13.97 -2.83 12.39
N ILE A 248 13.54 -3.63 13.38
CA ILE A 248 13.02 -3.10 14.65
C ILE A 248 14.10 -2.29 15.37
N ALA A 249 15.34 -2.81 15.44
CA ALA A 249 16.44 -2.11 16.07
C ALA A 249 16.76 -0.77 15.37
N ALA A 250 16.82 -0.75 14.04
CA ALA A 250 17.02 0.47 13.26
C ALA A 250 15.88 1.49 13.46
N THR A 251 14.64 1.00 13.57
CA THR A 251 13.47 1.83 13.87
C THR A 251 13.55 2.46 15.25
N GLN A 252 13.95 1.70 16.28
CA GLN A 252 14.15 2.22 17.64
C GLN A 252 15.27 3.26 17.67
N GLU A 253 16.40 2.99 17.02
CA GLU A 253 17.51 3.93 16.91
C GLU A 253 17.06 5.23 16.24
N HIS A 254 16.29 5.16 15.16
CA HIS A 254 15.73 6.33 14.49
C HIS A 254 14.93 7.22 15.44
N PHE A 255 14.06 6.67 16.29
CA PHE A 255 13.32 7.47 17.29
C PHE A 255 14.19 8.04 18.41
N TYR A 256 15.32 7.40 18.70
CA TYR A 256 16.27 7.90 19.68
C TYR A 256 17.06 9.10 19.13
N ILE A 257 17.51 9.04 17.88
CA ILE A 257 18.42 10.04 17.29
C ILE A 257 17.72 11.13 16.47
N SER A 258 16.61 10.81 15.81
CA SER A 258 15.95 11.69 14.85
C SER A 258 14.72 12.39 15.44
N GLN A 259 14.41 13.54 14.88
CA GLN A 259 13.19 14.31 15.14
C GLN A 259 12.36 14.55 13.85
N ARG A 260 12.76 13.94 12.73
CA ARG A 260 12.06 13.99 11.44
C ARG A 260 11.72 12.59 10.94
N ASP A 261 10.67 12.52 10.13
CA ASP A 261 10.36 11.34 9.32
C ASP A 261 11.40 11.17 8.20
N LEU A 262 11.65 9.92 7.81
CA LEU A 262 12.53 9.57 6.69
C LEU A 262 11.80 9.64 5.35
N THR A 263 12.54 9.93 4.28
CA THR A 263 12.05 9.84 2.89
C THR A 263 11.87 8.38 2.47
N SER A 264 11.13 8.12 1.38
CA SER A 264 10.95 6.74 0.90
C SER A 264 12.27 6.03 0.56
N GLU A 265 13.23 6.77 0.00
CA GLU A 265 14.58 6.28 -0.32
C GLU A 265 15.33 5.85 0.94
N GLU A 266 15.36 6.70 1.97
CA GLU A 266 16.02 6.39 3.24
C GLU A 266 15.37 5.19 3.96
N VAL A 267 14.04 5.05 3.89
CA VAL A 267 13.37 3.86 4.45
C VAL A 267 13.70 2.60 3.65
N TYR A 268 13.78 2.72 2.32
CA TYR A 268 14.17 1.60 1.45
C TYR A 268 15.58 1.11 1.79
N GLU A 269 16.54 2.02 1.91
CA GLU A 269 17.91 1.71 2.30
C GLU A 269 17.96 0.93 3.62
N ILE A 270 17.29 1.43 4.67
CA ILE A 270 17.25 0.75 5.97
C ILE A 270 16.63 -0.65 5.84
N ILE A 271 15.44 -0.77 5.24
CA ILE A 271 14.69 -2.04 5.26
C ILE A 271 15.30 -3.09 4.32
N PHE A 272 15.69 -2.70 3.11
CA PHE A 272 16.03 -3.66 2.05
C PHE A 272 17.52 -3.76 1.75
N GLU A 273 18.32 -2.72 2.01
CA GLU A 273 19.77 -2.75 1.72
C GLU A 273 20.60 -3.01 2.97
N GLU A 274 20.29 -2.36 4.10
CA GLU A 274 21.11 -2.42 5.31
C GLU A 274 20.75 -3.60 6.22
N THR A 275 19.45 -3.91 6.34
CA THR A 275 18.96 -4.88 7.35
C THR A 275 18.54 -6.23 6.77
N MET A 276 18.38 -6.34 5.45
CA MET A 276 17.98 -7.58 4.80
C MET A 276 19.15 -8.61 4.82
N PRO A 277 18.93 -9.85 5.28
CA PRO A 277 19.97 -10.87 5.30
C PRO A 277 20.47 -11.24 3.89
N VAL A 278 21.79 -11.34 3.71
CA VAL A 278 22.44 -11.69 2.43
C VAL A 278 22.09 -13.10 1.93
N ASP A 279 21.59 -13.99 2.81
CA ASP A 279 21.37 -15.41 2.53
C ASP A 279 19.88 -15.81 2.39
N GLU A 280 18.93 -14.87 2.44
CA GLU A 280 17.51 -15.20 2.17
C GLU A 280 17.26 -15.12 0.66
N PRO A 281 16.87 -16.22 -0.02
CA PRO A 281 16.52 -16.15 -1.43
C PRO A 281 15.34 -15.21 -1.59
N ASP A 282 15.48 -14.22 -2.47
CA ASP A 282 14.34 -13.45 -2.98
C ASP A 282 13.24 -14.44 -3.35
N GLY A 283 12.09 -14.35 -2.68
CA GLY A 283 10.94 -15.23 -2.84
C GLY A 283 10.26 -15.16 -4.21
N LEU A 284 11.00 -14.93 -5.28
CA LEU A 284 10.56 -14.99 -6.67
C LEU A 284 10.64 -16.44 -7.16
N ALA A 285 9.63 -17.24 -6.84
CA ALA A 285 9.24 -18.31 -7.75
C ALA A 285 8.39 -17.70 -8.87
N SER A 286 9.06 -17.24 -9.94
CA SER A 286 8.42 -17.09 -11.25
C SER A 286 7.92 -18.46 -11.70
N GLY A 287 6.63 -18.70 -11.54
CA GLY A 287 5.97 -19.92 -11.99
C GLY A 287 5.46 -19.79 -13.43
N ASP A 288 6.38 -19.81 -14.38
CA ASP A 288 6.19 -20.23 -15.79
C ASP A 288 7.49 -20.98 -16.14
N GLU A 289 7.56 -22.23 -16.59
CA GLU A 289 6.63 -23.05 -17.37
C GLU A 289 6.84 -24.57 -17.07
N PRO A 290 6.64 -25.54 -18.01
CA PRO A 290 5.44 -26.36 -18.12
C PRO A 290 5.75 -27.86 -17.92
N GLY A 291 4.72 -28.67 -17.69
CA GLY A 291 4.83 -30.13 -17.87
C GLY A 291 4.52 -30.93 -16.64
N GLY A 292 3.28 -31.40 -16.57
CA GLY A 292 2.84 -32.36 -15.59
C GLY A 292 1.42 -32.78 -15.90
N VAL A 293 1.24 -33.49 -17.01
CA VAL A 293 0.00 -34.22 -17.31
C VAL A 293 -0.28 -35.15 -16.13
N LEU A 294 -1.34 -34.86 -15.38
CA LEU A 294 -2.09 -35.86 -14.64
C LEU A 294 -3.51 -35.84 -15.18
N GLU A 295 -3.71 -36.68 -16.19
CA GLU A 295 -4.99 -37.27 -16.52
C GLU A 295 -5.57 -37.98 -15.30
N GLY A 296 -6.90 -37.94 -15.18
CA GLY A 296 -7.65 -39.10 -14.72
C GLY A 296 -8.15 -39.06 -13.28
N ASP A 297 -9.45 -38.82 -13.19
CA ASP A 297 -10.41 -39.57 -12.38
C ASP A 297 -10.81 -39.08 -10.97
N GLN A 298 -12.13 -38.87 -10.89
CA GLN A 298 -13.04 -39.02 -9.75
C GLN A 298 -13.16 -37.89 -8.73
N VAL A 299 -14.08 -36.96 -9.02
CA VAL A 299 -14.96 -36.41 -7.98
C VAL A 299 -16.40 -36.50 -8.46
N ASP A 300 -16.99 -37.68 -8.26
CA ASP A 300 -18.45 -37.86 -8.26
C ASP A 300 -18.95 -37.77 -6.81
N SER A 301 -20.05 -37.02 -6.64
CA SER A 301 -21.06 -37.22 -5.59
C SER A 301 -20.70 -36.96 -4.13
N ALA A 302 -21.06 -35.77 -3.63
CA ALA A 302 -21.65 -35.62 -2.28
C ALA A 302 -22.51 -34.35 -2.17
N LEU A 303 -23.60 -34.30 -2.93
CA LEU A 303 -24.76 -33.43 -2.69
C LEU A 303 -26.01 -34.30 -2.84
N ASP A 304 -26.50 -34.86 -1.72
CA ASP A 304 -27.93 -34.82 -1.35
C ASP A 304 -28.31 -35.82 -0.25
N LYS A 305 -29.13 -35.31 0.69
CA LYS A 305 -30.11 -36.01 1.57
C LYS A 305 -29.50 -36.76 2.76
N VAL A 306 -29.93 -36.54 4.00
CA VAL A 306 -31.27 -36.78 4.60
C VAL A 306 -31.39 -35.80 5.80
N GLY A 307 -32.49 -35.11 6.11
CA GLY A 307 -33.90 -35.50 6.11
C GLY A 307 -34.38 -35.59 7.57
N ASP A 308 -35.43 -34.83 7.89
CA ASP A 308 -36.08 -34.61 9.19
C ASP A 308 -36.24 -35.83 10.11
N ALA A 309 -36.13 -35.59 11.42
CA ALA A 309 -36.95 -36.26 12.44
C ALA A 309 -37.08 -35.40 13.71
N ALA A 310 -38.26 -34.85 13.92
CA ALA A 310 -38.88 -34.65 15.24
C ALA A 310 -40.17 -35.51 15.25
N PRO A 311 -40.88 -35.75 16.38
CA PRO A 311 -40.64 -35.35 17.77
C PRO A 311 -40.78 -36.52 18.79
N GLN A 312 -40.43 -36.27 20.05
CA GLN A 312 -41.18 -36.66 21.27
C GLN A 312 -40.86 -35.65 22.38
#